data_AF-A0A662KCC7-F1
#
_entry.id   AF-A0A662KCC7-F1
#
_cell.length_a   1.000
_cell.length_b   1.000
_cell.length_c   1.000
_cell.angle_alpha   90.00
_cell.angle_beta   90.00
_cell.angle_gamma   90.00
#
_symmetry.space_group_name_H-M   'P 1'
#
loop_
_entity.id
_entity.type
_entity.pdbx_description
1 polymer ?
#
loop_
_entity_poly.entity_id
_entity_poly.type
_entity_poly.pdbx_seq_one_letter_code
_entity_poly.pdbx_strand_id
1 'polypeptide(L)'
;MSYYIPSDEQVEKSLIKVLKKNRTIPSQNKLKDLVTKELTTKKRKTGLTGYRLRKIALNSGLVKLEIHTREGDPKRIMNKCPVCDSTLKRVKNLTIWGGEVTIEFRCTHCGYWTGKKKRIPTRYVFHFKKT
;
A
#
# COMPACT_ATOMS: atom_id res chain seq x y z
N MET A 1 20.87 11.82 20.32
CA MET A 1 19.67 12.28 19.58
C MET A 1 18.53 11.31 19.87
N SER A 2 17.48 11.74 20.57
CA SER A 2 16.34 10.86 20.89
C SER A 2 15.44 10.72 19.65
N TYR A 3 15.28 9.49 19.17
CA TYR A 3 14.38 9.15 18.07
C TYR A 3 13.03 8.74 18.66
N TYR A 4 11.94 9.31 18.14
CA TYR A 4 10.60 9.01 18.63
C TYR A 4 9.88 8.09 17.64
N ILE A 5 9.50 6.90 18.11
CA ILE A 5 8.69 5.96 17.34
C ILE A 5 7.23 6.14 17.78
N PRO A 6 6.36 6.71 16.92
CA PRO A 6 4.96 6.91 17.27
C PRO A 6 4.22 5.56 17.30
N SER A 7 3.14 5.47 18.08
CA SER A 7 2.24 4.31 18.05
C SER A 7 1.39 4.29 16.77
N ASP A 8 0.81 3.14 16.42
CA ASP A 8 -0.04 3.03 15.23
C ASP A 8 -1.28 3.95 15.33
N GLU A 9 -1.88 4.07 16.52
CA GLU A 9 -3.02 4.98 16.77
C GLU A 9 -2.66 6.45 16.54
N GLN A 10 -1.47 6.88 16.97
CA GLN A 10 -1.01 8.26 16.76
C GLN A 10 -0.80 8.53 15.27
N VAL A 11 -0.20 7.58 14.56
CA VAL A 11 -0.01 7.66 13.11
C VAL A 11 -1.35 7.72 12.40
N GLU A 12 -2.33 6.91 12.81
CA GLU A 12 -3.66 6.89 12.22
C GLU A 12 -4.41 8.21 12.44
N LYS A 13 -4.41 8.76 13.66
CA LYS A 13 -5.00 10.07 13.95
C LYS A 13 -4.41 11.17 13.08
N SER A 14 -3.09 11.21 12.94
CA SER A 14 -2.41 12.19 12.07
C SER A 14 -2.69 11.94 10.58
N LEU A 15 -2.72 10.68 10.16
CA LEU A 15 -3.08 10.28 8.81
C LEU A 15 -4.47 10.76 8.42
N ILE A 16 -5.47 10.59 9.29
CA ILE A 16 -6.85 11.04 9.05
C ILE A 16 -6.89 12.55 8.83
N LYS A 17 -6.19 13.33 9.66
CA LYS A 17 -6.10 14.79 9.50
C LYS A 17 -5.48 15.17 8.15
N VAL A 18 -4.38 14.50 7.77
CA VAL A 18 -3.69 14.74 6.50
C VAL A 18 -4.57 14.40 5.30
N LEU A 19 -5.28 13.28 5.33
CA LEU A 19 -6.18 12.84 4.25
C LEU A 19 -7.43 13.72 4.12
N LYS A 20 -7.99 14.21 5.24
CA LYS A 20 -9.10 15.16 5.22
C LYS A 20 -8.70 16.49 4.57
N LYS A 21 -7.48 16.98 4.85
CA LYS A 21 -6.91 18.19 4.23
C LYS A 21 -6.53 17.96 2.76
N ASN A 22 -5.97 16.79 2.43
CA ASN A 22 -5.46 16.45 1.10
C ASN A 22 -6.25 15.27 0.54
N ARG A 23 -7.26 15.56 -0.29
CA ARG A 23 -8.15 14.54 -0.87
C ARG A 23 -7.39 13.48 -1.68
N THR A 24 -6.33 13.88 -2.37
CA THR A 24 -5.47 12.97 -3.15
C THR A 24 -4.01 13.28 -2.86
N ILE A 25 -3.22 12.24 -2.60
CA ILE A 25 -1.79 12.35 -2.33
C ILE A 25 -1.02 11.54 -3.38
N PRO A 26 -0.15 12.18 -4.17
CA PRO A 26 0.39 11.60 -5.40
C PRO A 26 1.50 10.58 -5.21
N SER A 27 2.06 10.42 -3.99
CA SER A 27 3.16 9.48 -3.75
C SER A 27 3.26 9.06 -2.28
N GLN A 28 3.91 7.91 -2.07
CA GLN A 28 4.25 7.40 -0.74
C GLN A 28 5.13 8.36 0.06
N ASN A 29 6.13 8.97 -0.59
CA ASN A 29 7.04 9.91 0.06
C ASN A 29 6.28 11.16 0.49
N LYS A 30 5.42 11.69 -0.38
CA LYS A 30 4.60 12.86 -0.04
C LYS A 30 3.67 12.59 1.15
N LEU A 31 3.03 11.42 1.18
CA LEU A 31 2.20 11.01 2.32
C LEU A 31 3.02 10.96 3.61
N LYS A 32 4.19 10.31 3.56
CA LYS A 32 5.10 10.23 4.70
C LYS A 32 5.51 11.60 5.20
N ASP A 33 5.88 12.51 4.31
CA ASP A 33 6.33 13.85 4.67
C ASP A 33 5.21 14.63 5.36
N LEU A 34 3.98 14.58 4.84
CA LEU A 34 2.83 15.25 5.43
C LEU A 34 2.48 14.69 6.82
N VAL A 35 2.45 13.37 6.97
CA VAL A 35 2.13 12.72 8.25
C VAL A 35 3.24 12.95 9.27
N THR A 36 4.50 12.91 8.85
CA THR A 36 5.65 13.22 9.72
C THR A 36 5.58 14.66 10.21
N LYS A 37 5.25 15.62 9.32
CA LYS A 37 5.07 17.02 9.70
C LYS A 37 3.96 17.21 10.73
N GLU A 38 2.82 16.53 10.56
CA GLU A 38 1.70 16.59 11.51
C GLU A 38 2.04 15.92 12.86
N LEU A 39 2.88 14.88 12.87
CA LEU A 39 3.33 14.21 14.11
C LEU A 39 4.43 14.96 14.87
N THR A 40 5.22 15.78 14.16
CA THR A 40 6.39 16.43 14.75
C THR A 40 5.95 17.57 15.65
N THR A 41 5.84 17.30 16.94
CA THR A 41 5.59 18.32 17.96
C THR A 41 6.89 18.51 18.76
N LYS A 42 7.63 19.59 18.47
CA LYS A 42 8.79 20.08 19.24
C LYS A 42 9.96 19.07 19.42
N LYS A 43 10.93 19.13 18.50
CA LYS A 43 12.36 18.71 18.62
C LYS A 43 12.77 17.23 18.52
N ARG A 44 11.89 16.25 18.22
CA ARG A 44 12.32 14.85 18.00
C ARG A 44 12.08 14.40 16.56
N LYS A 45 13.08 13.75 15.94
CA LYS A 45 12.91 13.10 14.64
C LYS A 45 11.99 11.88 14.81
N THR A 46 10.94 11.81 14.00
CA THR A 46 9.94 10.74 14.05
C THR A 46 10.36 9.56 13.17
N GLY A 47 10.35 8.36 13.74
CA GLY A 47 10.60 7.10 13.07
C GLY A 47 9.35 6.53 12.40
N LEU A 48 9.04 7.00 11.19
CA LEU A 48 7.96 6.46 10.38
C LEU A 48 8.47 6.01 9.00
N THR A 49 8.35 4.71 8.72
CA THR A 49 8.67 4.17 7.39
C THR A 49 7.47 4.29 6.46
N GLY A 50 7.74 4.45 5.16
CA GLY A 50 6.66 4.51 4.15
C GLY A 50 5.87 3.20 4.11
N TYR A 51 6.55 2.06 4.28
CA TYR A 51 5.90 0.75 4.35
C TYR A 51 4.91 0.66 5.53
N ARG A 52 5.32 1.03 6.76
CA ARG A 52 4.43 1.01 7.93
C ARG A 52 3.23 1.95 7.73
N LEU A 53 3.49 3.16 7.25
CA LEU A 53 2.42 4.12 6.96
C LEU A 53 1.44 3.62 5.90
N ARG A 54 1.92 2.92 4.85
CA ARG A 54 1.06 2.35 3.82
C ARG A 54 0.14 1.26 4.38
N LYS A 55 0.64 0.41 5.27
CA LYS A 55 -0.19 -0.62 5.92
C LYS A 55 -1.27 0.02 6.78
N ILE A 56 -0.91 0.98 7.62
CA ILE A 56 -1.88 1.72 8.45
C ILE A 56 -2.93 2.39 7.57
N ALA A 57 -2.53 3.02 6.46
CA ALA A 57 -3.45 3.67 5.53
C ALA A 57 -4.39 2.72 4.80
N LEU A 58 -3.96 1.50 4.50
CA LEU A 58 -4.83 0.47 3.93
C LEU A 58 -5.79 -0.10 4.97
N ASN A 59 -5.28 -0.35 6.18
CA ASN A 59 -6.05 -0.94 7.28
C ASN A 59 -7.13 0.01 7.82
N SER A 60 -6.93 1.32 7.74
CA SER A 60 -7.95 2.29 8.17
C SER A 60 -9.21 2.26 7.31
N GLY A 61 -9.18 1.65 6.11
CA GLY A 61 -10.31 1.58 5.19
C GLY A 61 -10.66 2.89 4.49
N LEU A 62 -10.11 4.02 4.94
CA LEU A 62 -10.39 5.39 4.47
C LEU A 62 -9.69 5.77 3.17
N VAL A 63 -8.88 4.88 2.60
CA VAL A 63 -8.10 5.17 1.40
C VAL A 63 -8.41 4.17 0.29
N LYS A 64 -8.58 4.69 -0.93
CA LYS A 64 -8.47 3.93 -2.17
C LYS A 64 -7.05 4.09 -2.69
N LEU A 65 -6.31 2.98 -2.74
CA LEU A 65 -4.93 2.97 -3.22
C LEU A 65 -4.91 2.72 -4.73
N GLU A 66 -4.33 3.64 -5.48
CA GLU A 66 -3.97 3.45 -6.87
C GLU A 66 -2.49 3.06 -6.96
N ILE A 67 -2.22 1.98 -7.71
CA ILE A 67 -0.92 1.33 -7.76
C ILE A 67 -0.42 1.38 -9.20
N HIS A 68 0.53 2.27 -9.48
CA HIS A 68 1.27 2.24 -10.73
C HIS A 68 2.33 1.16 -10.66
N THR A 69 2.45 0.42 -11.76
CA THR A 69 3.33 -0.73 -11.84
C THR A 69 4.10 -0.70 -13.15
N ARG A 70 5.31 -1.25 -13.13
CA ARG A 70 6.04 -1.62 -14.35
C ARG A 70 6.03 -3.13 -14.55
N GLU A 71 6.34 -3.58 -15.75
CA GLU A 71 6.64 -4.99 -15.98
C GLU A 71 7.97 -5.36 -15.33
N GLY A 72 8.06 -6.60 -14.87
CA GLY A 72 9.22 -7.18 -14.21
C GLY A 72 9.40 -8.65 -14.57
N ASP A 73 10.40 -9.27 -13.95
CA ASP A 73 10.80 -10.64 -14.24
C ASP A 73 9.64 -11.64 -14.05
N PRO A 74 9.20 -12.35 -15.11
CA PRO A 74 8.18 -13.39 -15.05
C PRO A 74 8.53 -14.55 -14.09
N LYS A 75 9.83 -14.83 -13.89
CA LYS A 75 10.31 -15.95 -13.06
C LYS A 75 10.30 -15.65 -11.57
N ARG A 76 10.10 -14.39 -11.18
CA ARG A 76 10.05 -14.00 -9.76
C ARG A 76 8.87 -14.65 -9.06
N ILE A 77 9.17 -15.45 -8.03
CA ILE A 77 8.16 -16.08 -7.17
C ILE A 77 7.54 -15.02 -6.26
N MET A 78 6.21 -14.98 -6.20
CA MET A 78 5.44 -14.01 -5.43
C MET A 78 4.44 -14.72 -4.52
N ASN A 79 4.84 -14.98 -3.28
CA ASN A 79 3.98 -15.64 -2.29
C ASN A 79 3.15 -14.63 -1.47
N LYS A 80 3.66 -13.40 -1.35
CA LYS A 80 3.03 -12.29 -0.61
C LYS A 80 2.83 -11.09 -1.50
N CYS A 81 1.82 -10.29 -1.19
CA CYS A 81 1.56 -9.03 -1.88
C CYS A 81 2.70 -8.04 -1.62
N PRO A 82 3.38 -7.48 -2.64
CA PRO A 82 4.49 -6.54 -2.45
C PRO A 82 4.05 -5.18 -1.89
N VAL A 83 2.74 -4.94 -1.81
CA VAL A 83 2.16 -3.67 -1.35
C VAL A 83 1.82 -3.75 0.14
N CYS A 84 1.18 -4.82 0.60
CA CYS A 84 0.65 -4.94 1.97
C CYS A 84 0.99 -6.25 2.70
N ASP A 85 1.76 -7.14 2.05
CA ASP A 85 2.21 -8.45 2.54
C ASP A 85 1.12 -9.49 2.83
N SER A 86 -0.13 -9.22 2.48
CA SER A 86 -1.19 -10.22 2.52
C SER A 86 -0.95 -11.35 1.51
N THR A 87 -1.53 -12.51 1.78
CA THR A 87 -1.52 -13.65 0.85
C THR A 87 -2.24 -13.29 -0.44
N LEU A 88 -1.68 -13.71 -1.58
CA LEU A 88 -2.30 -13.52 -2.90
C LEU A 88 -3.22 -14.70 -3.21
N LYS A 89 -4.45 -14.42 -3.64
CA LYS A 89 -5.36 -15.44 -4.16
C LYS A 89 -5.00 -15.77 -5.60
N ARG A 90 -5.00 -17.05 -5.96
CA ARG A 90 -4.85 -17.51 -7.34
C ARG A 90 -6.19 -17.39 -8.03
N VAL A 91 -6.21 -16.72 -9.17
CA VAL A 91 -7.36 -16.73 -10.07
C VAL A 91 -7.06 -17.73 -11.16
N LYS A 92 -7.97 -18.69 -11.29
CA LYS A 92 -7.84 -19.80 -12.22
C LYS A 92 -8.85 -19.64 -13.36
N ASN A 93 -8.50 -20.18 -14.50
CA ASN A 93 -9.41 -20.34 -15.62
C ASN A 93 -9.45 -21.81 -16.04
N LEU A 94 -10.59 -22.24 -16.57
CA LEU A 94 -10.74 -23.56 -17.19
C LEU A 94 -10.11 -23.55 -18.58
N THR A 95 -9.39 -24.61 -18.92
CA THR A 95 -8.89 -24.84 -20.27
C THR A 95 -9.97 -25.51 -21.10
N ILE A 96 -9.83 -25.43 -22.42
CA ILE A 96 -10.71 -26.12 -23.39
C ILE A 96 -10.77 -27.64 -23.17
N TRP A 97 -9.77 -28.23 -22.50
CA TRP A 97 -9.66 -29.65 -22.18
C TRP A 97 -10.13 -29.98 -20.75
N GLY A 98 -10.76 -29.03 -20.04
CA GLY A 98 -11.28 -29.24 -18.68
C GLY A 98 -10.24 -29.14 -17.56
N GLY A 99 -9.00 -28.75 -17.85
CA GLY A 99 -7.97 -28.48 -16.84
C GLY A 99 -8.06 -27.08 -16.22
N GLU A 100 -7.37 -26.82 -15.12
CA GLU A 100 -7.29 -25.48 -14.52
C GLU A 100 -5.91 -24.85 -14.71
N VAL A 101 -5.86 -23.58 -15.14
CA VAL A 101 -4.62 -22.80 -15.24
C VAL A 101 -4.72 -21.53 -14.42
N THR A 102 -3.68 -21.19 -13.66
CA THR A 102 -3.62 -19.91 -12.94
C THR A 102 -3.27 -18.80 -13.91
N ILE A 103 -4.21 -17.85 -14.09
CA ILE A 103 -4.04 -16.71 -14.99
C ILE A 103 -3.45 -15.50 -14.28
N GLU A 104 -3.83 -15.28 -13.02
CA GLU A 104 -3.37 -14.14 -12.23
C GLU A 104 -3.34 -14.44 -10.73
N PHE A 105 -2.64 -13.57 -10.01
CA PHE A 105 -2.61 -13.49 -8.56
C PHE A 105 -3.21 -12.15 -8.14
N ARG A 106 -4.22 -12.18 -7.27
CA ARG A 106 -4.94 -10.99 -6.81
C ARG A 106 -4.91 -10.87 -5.30
N CYS A 107 -4.63 -9.66 -4.82
CA CYS A 107 -4.71 -9.28 -3.43
C CYS A 107 -6.11 -8.74 -3.11
N THR A 108 -6.83 -9.39 -2.19
CA THR A 108 -8.16 -8.92 -1.76
C THR A 108 -8.09 -7.73 -0.81
N HIS A 109 -6.95 -7.51 -0.15
CA HIS A 109 -6.78 -6.42 0.83
C HIS A 109 -6.52 -5.05 0.18
N CYS A 110 -5.48 -4.94 -0.66
CA CYS A 110 -5.10 -3.65 -1.28
C CYS A 110 -5.46 -3.51 -2.77
N GLY A 111 -6.06 -4.53 -3.38
CA GLY A 111 -6.42 -4.52 -4.80
C GLY A 111 -5.27 -4.73 -5.80
N TYR A 112 -4.04 -4.92 -5.31
CA TYR A 112 -2.91 -5.30 -6.17
C TYR A 112 -3.19 -6.61 -6.92
N TRP A 113 -2.80 -6.68 -8.19
CA TRP A 113 -2.86 -7.91 -8.97
C TRP A 113 -1.64 -8.05 -9.88
N THR A 114 -1.33 -9.28 -10.29
CA THR A 114 -0.18 -9.60 -11.13
C THR A 114 -0.43 -10.86 -11.94
N GLY A 115 0.05 -10.91 -13.18
CA GLY A 115 -0.18 -12.02 -14.11
C GLY A 115 1.10 -12.80 -14.43
N LYS A 116 1.19 -13.25 -15.69
CA LYS A 116 2.36 -13.94 -16.25
C LYS A 116 3.63 -13.08 -16.20
N LYS A 117 3.55 -11.84 -16.70
CA LYS A 117 4.57 -10.82 -16.44
C LYS A 117 4.30 -10.21 -15.07
N LYS A 118 5.30 -10.21 -14.20
CA LYS A 118 5.12 -9.74 -12.82
C LYS A 118 5.02 -8.21 -12.78
N ARG A 119 3.94 -7.70 -12.20
CA ARG A 119 3.72 -6.26 -12.04
C ARG A 119 4.48 -5.74 -10.82
N ILE A 120 5.55 -4.98 -11.00
CA ILE A 120 6.32 -4.43 -9.87
C ILE A 120 5.76 -3.05 -9.52
N PRO A 121 5.27 -2.80 -8.30
CA PRO A 121 4.82 -1.48 -7.88
C PRO A 121 5.95 -0.45 -7.94
N THR A 122 5.67 0.71 -8.54
CA THR A 122 6.63 1.81 -8.67
C THR A 122 6.16 3.07 -7.97
N ARG A 123 4.84 3.32 -7.97
CA ARG A 123 4.25 4.51 -7.35
C ARG A 123 2.88 4.21 -6.77
N TYR A 124 2.60 4.85 -5.63
CA TYR A 124 1.36 4.72 -4.89
C TYR A 124 0.67 6.09 -4.82
N VAL A 125 -0.57 6.17 -5.30
CA VAL A 125 -1.43 7.35 -5.17
C VAL A 125 -2.54 7.02 -4.18
N PHE A 126 -2.70 7.86 -3.16
CA PHE A 126 -3.64 7.65 -2.07
C PHE A 126 -4.83 8.59 -2.28
N HIS A 127 -6.02 8.03 -2.48
CA HIS A 127 -7.26 8.78 -2.62
C HIS A 127 -8.11 8.62 -1.37
N PHE A 128 -8.47 9.72 -0.71
CA PHE A 128 -9.33 9.68 0.47
C PHE A 128 -10.77 9.31 0.07
N LYS A 129 -11.28 8.21 0.61
CA LYS A 129 -12.69 7.83 0.48
C LYS A 129 -13.48 8.74 1.42
N LYS A 130 -14.46 9.47 0.87
CA LYS A 130 -15.47 10.09 1.72
C LYS A 130 -16.30 8.96 2.33
N THR A 131 -16.22 8.83 3.66
CA THR A 131 -17.21 8.10 4.45
C THR A 131 -18.52 8.87 4.46
#